data_AF-A0A9D1EYW0-F1
#
_entry.id   AF-A0A9D1EYW0-F1
#
_cell.length_a   1.000
_cell.length_b   1.000
_cell.length_c   1.000
_cell.angle_alpha   90.00
_cell.angle_beta   90.00
_cell.angle_gamma   90.00
#
_symmetry.space_group_name_H-M   'P 1'
#
loop_
_entity.id
_entity.type
_entity.pdbx_description
1 polymer ?
#
loop_
_entity_poly.entity_id
_entity_poly.type
_entity_poly.pdbx_seq_one_letter_code
_entity_poly.pdbx_strand_id
1 'polypeptide(L)'
;MNEIDYIISDGYDCAQTAMCFLYQFEGRKVSEIYGKDRKGKDITIKLACYREVDRFIDSLRKRPDSHKQVEYIDFTDYKALPMDPVNCFEKEQTDYGKYDELVAALQLSALELAILNCYMNGMRQAEVCAELGIGRGTINHRKASIRQRYYSLYGEF
;
A
#
# COMPACT_ATOMS: atom_id res chain seq x y z
N MET A 1 18.35 14.76 20.40
CA MET A 1 17.60 13.97 19.40
C MET A 1 18.62 13.45 18.39
N ASN A 2 19.28 12.34 18.68
CA ASN A 2 20.27 11.67 17.82
C ASN A 2 20.28 10.19 18.24
N GLU A 3 19.19 9.48 17.94
CA GLU A 3 19.20 8.02 17.95
C GLU A 3 19.32 7.54 16.52
N ILE A 4 20.33 6.72 16.25
CA ILE A 4 20.75 6.27 14.91
C ILE A 4 19.83 5.16 14.38
N ASP A 5 18.98 4.58 15.24
CA ASP A 5 18.06 3.47 14.90
C ASP A 5 16.57 3.85 14.91
N TYR A 6 16.22 5.12 15.18
CA TYR A 6 14.84 5.56 15.03
C TYR A 6 14.62 5.96 13.58
N ILE A 7 14.02 5.06 12.79
CA ILE A 7 13.57 5.33 11.41
C ILE A 7 12.42 6.34 11.50
N ILE A 8 12.76 7.61 11.71
CA ILE A 8 11.85 8.73 11.48
C ILE A 8 11.68 8.79 9.97
N SER A 9 10.53 8.32 9.48
CA SER A 9 10.13 8.55 8.10
C SER A 9 10.11 10.07 7.83
N ASP A 10 10.52 10.50 6.63
CA ASP A 10 10.43 11.90 6.18
C ASP A 10 9.05 12.54 6.46
N GLY A 11 8.00 11.73 6.52
CA GLY A 11 6.64 12.17 6.87
C GLY A 11 6.49 12.67 8.31
N TYR A 12 7.23 12.11 9.27
CA TYR A 12 7.22 12.57 10.66
C TYR A 12 7.91 13.94 10.80
N ASP A 13 9.02 14.16 10.08
CA ASP A 13 9.68 15.48 10.05
C ASP A 13 8.79 16.55 9.39
N CYS A 14 8.01 16.17 8.36
CA CYS A 14 7.00 17.04 7.76
C CYS A 14 5.90 17.40 8.78
N ALA A 15 5.40 16.42 9.54
CA ALA A 15 4.39 16.65 10.57
C ALA A 15 4.93 17.55 11.69
N GLN A 16 6.16 17.32 12.15
CA GLN A 16 6.82 18.14 13.17
C GLN A 16 7.03 19.58 12.68
N THR A 17 7.45 19.75 11.42
CA THR A 17 7.58 21.08 10.80
C THR A 17 6.25 21.83 10.81
N ALA A 18 5.16 21.15 10.44
CA ALA A 18 3.81 21.74 10.47
C ALA A 18 3.38 22.11 11.91
N MET A 19 3.62 21.23 12.88
CA MET A 19 3.27 21.47 14.28
C MET A 19 4.01 22.68 14.85
N CYS A 20 5.34 22.76 14.64
CA CYS A 20 6.16 23.88 15.10
C CYS A 20 5.72 25.22 14.49
N PHE A 21 5.30 25.23 13.23
CA PHE A 21 4.77 26.42 12.58
C PHE A 21 3.44 26.86 13.19
N LEU A 22 2.49 25.92 13.32
CA LEU A 22 1.14 26.21 13.82
C LEU A 22 1.12 26.63 15.29
N TYR A 23 2.05 26.13 16.10
CA TYR A 23 2.17 26.48 17.51
C TYR A 23 2.36 27.98 17.75
N GLN A 24 2.97 28.71 16.79
CA GLN A 24 3.11 30.18 16.85
C GLN A 24 1.77 30.93 16.76
N PHE A 25 0.69 30.22 16.41
CA PHE A 25 -0.65 30.74 16.22
C PHE A 25 -1.64 30.08 17.20
N GLU A 26 -1.17 29.56 18.32
CA GLU A 26 -2.03 28.99 19.35
C GLU A 26 -3.14 29.97 19.76
N GLY A 27 -4.38 29.47 19.85
CA GLY A 27 -5.56 30.28 20.13
C GLY A 27 -6.15 31.05 18.94
N ARG A 28 -5.52 30.99 17.74
CA ARG A 28 -6.08 31.55 16.50
C ARG A 28 -6.66 30.47 15.60
N LYS A 29 -7.63 30.85 14.76
CA LYS A 29 -8.18 29.94 13.73
C LYS A 29 -7.23 29.87 12.55
N VAL A 30 -6.98 28.67 12.04
CA VAL A 30 -6.15 28.43 10.83
C VAL A 30 -6.64 29.12 9.56
N SER A 31 -7.91 29.54 9.54
CA SER A 31 -8.51 30.34 8.45
C SER A 31 -8.18 31.83 8.52
N GLU A 32 -7.61 32.32 9.63
CA GLU A 32 -7.21 33.71 9.77
C GLU A 32 -6.04 34.05 8.84
N ILE A 33 -5.93 35.34 8.51
CA ILE A 33 -4.92 35.86 7.60
C ILE A 33 -3.56 35.84 8.31
N TYR A 34 -2.61 35.12 7.72
CA TYR A 34 -1.21 35.12 8.15
C TYR A 34 -0.47 36.35 7.64
N GLY A 35 -0.74 36.76 6.40
CA GLY A 35 -0.10 37.90 5.76
C GLY A 35 -0.38 37.97 4.27
N LYS A 36 0.41 38.76 3.54
CA LYS A 36 0.31 38.90 2.09
C LYS A 36 1.43 38.13 1.39
N ASP A 37 1.08 37.49 0.28
CA ASP A 37 2.04 36.85 -0.62
C ASP A 37 2.89 37.88 -1.38
N ARG A 38 3.94 37.43 -2.06
CA ARG A 38 4.74 38.25 -2.99
C ARG A 38 3.91 38.94 -4.08
N LYS A 39 2.73 38.38 -4.39
CA LYS A 39 1.74 38.93 -5.33
C LYS A 39 0.71 39.86 -4.66
N GLY A 40 0.86 40.16 -3.37
CA GLY A 40 -0.05 41.02 -2.60
C GLY A 40 -1.37 40.36 -2.16
N LYS A 41 -1.56 39.07 -2.45
CA LYS A 41 -2.78 38.32 -2.07
C LYS A 41 -2.71 37.88 -0.61
N ASP A 42 -3.81 38.06 0.12
CA ASP A 42 -3.91 37.56 1.49
C ASP A 42 -3.86 36.03 1.52
N ILE A 43 -3.03 35.49 2.41
CA ILE A 43 -2.88 34.06 2.65
C ILE A 43 -3.29 33.72 4.07
N THR A 44 -3.93 32.57 4.23
CA THR A 44 -4.32 32.06 5.54
C THR A 44 -3.15 31.40 6.26
N ILE A 45 -3.24 31.27 7.58
CA ILE A 45 -2.27 30.51 8.40
C ILE A 45 -2.14 29.07 7.89
N LYS A 46 -3.26 28.44 7.50
CA LYS A 46 -3.26 27.11 6.87
C LYS A 46 -2.39 27.06 5.61
N LEU A 47 -2.59 28.02 4.69
CA LEU A 47 -1.84 28.07 3.44
C LEU A 47 -0.35 28.38 3.68
N ALA A 48 -0.05 29.23 4.67
CA ALA A 48 1.32 29.52 5.07
C ALA A 48 2.02 28.27 5.63
N CYS A 49 1.32 27.48 6.46
CA CYS A 49 1.83 26.21 7.00
C CYS A 49 2.19 25.22 5.89
N TYR A 50 1.31 25.04 4.88
CA TYR A 50 1.63 24.16 3.74
C TYR A 50 2.87 24.62 3.00
N ARG A 51 3.02 25.93 2.77
CA ARG A 51 4.21 26.48 2.11
C ARG A 51 5.50 26.26 2.90
N GLU A 52 5.46 26.28 4.23
CA GLU A 52 6.65 25.96 5.04
C GLU A 52 7.02 24.47 4.95
N VAL A 53 6.04 23.58 4.98
CA VAL A 53 6.27 22.13 4.79
C VAL A 53 6.80 21.86 3.37
N ASP A 54 6.23 22.50 2.35
CA ASP A 54 6.71 22.36 0.96
C ASP A 54 8.18 22.82 0.82
N ARG A 55 8.57 23.91 1.48
CA ARG A 55 9.98 24.35 1.50
C ARG A 55 10.90 23.34 2.17
N PHE A 56 10.43 22.72 3.25
CA PHE A 56 11.16 21.65 3.91
C PHE A 56 11.35 20.46 2.96
N ILE A 57 10.28 19.99 2.30
CA ILE A 57 10.35 18.91 1.29
C ILE A 57 11.29 19.28 0.13
N ASP A 58 11.20 20.51 -0.38
CA ASP A 58 12.10 21.02 -1.41
C ASP A 58 13.56 20.98 -0.97
N SER A 59 13.85 21.30 0.29
CA SER A 59 15.21 21.23 0.84
C SER A 59 15.75 19.81 0.91
N LEU A 60 14.88 18.83 1.19
CA LEU A 60 15.24 17.41 1.15
C LEU A 60 15.55 16.98 -0.29
N ARG A 61 14.73 17.41 -1.26
CA ARG A 61 14.92 17.09 -2.69
C ARG A 61 16.16 17.75 -3.30
N LYS A 62 16.52 18.94 -2.84
CA LYS A 62 17.67 19.73 -3.35
C LYS A 62 19.00 19.37 -2.70
N ARG A 63 19.08 18.33 -1.86
CA ARG A 63 20.37 17.90 -1.29
C ARG A 63 21.28 17.42 -2.43
N PRO A 64 22.52 17.92 -2.55
CA PRO A 64 23.44 17.49 -3.60
C PRO A 64 23.76 15.99 -3.51
N ASP A 65 23.69 15.40 -2.31
CA ASP A 65 23.84 13.95 -2.10
C ASP A 65 22.61 13.13 -2.54
N SER A 66 21.43 13.76 -2.65
CA SER A 66 20.22 13.14 -3.23
C SER A 66 20.10 13.37 -4.73
N HIS A 67 20.92 14.25 -5.32
CA HIS A 67 21.17 14.31 -6.76
C HIS A 67 22.09 13.16 -7.20
N LYS A 68 21.70 11.91 -6.89
CA LYS A 68 21.89 10.88 -7.92
C LYS A 68 21.18 11.43 -9.15
N GLN A 69 21.87 11.43 -10.28
CA GLN A 69 21.26 11.80 -11.56
C GLN A 69 19.84 11.24 -11.59
N VAL A 70 18.88 12.01 -12.08
CA VAL A 70 17.65 11.41 -12.57
C VAL A 70 18.11 10.53 -13.72
N GLU A 71 18.58 9.32 -13.39
CA GLU A 71 18.85 8.26 -14.34
C GLU A 71 17.53 8.14 -15.09
N TYR A 72 17.61 8.40 -16.38
CA TYR A 72 16.49 8.23 -17.28
C TYR A 72 15.91 6.85 -16.98
N ILE A 73 14.71 6.83 -16.40
CA ILE A 73 14.09 5.59 -15.97
C ILE A 73 13.84 4.80 -17.24
N ASP A 74 14.64 3.75 -17.44
CA ASP A 74 14.49 2.87 -18.58
C ASP A 74 13.25 2.00 -18.36
N PHE A 75 12.15 2.39 -18.99
CA PHE A 75 10.87 1.68 -18.91
C PHE A 75 10.89 0.29 -19.56
N THR A 76 12.01 -0.15 -20.13
CA THR A 76 12.13 -1.49 -20.70
C THR A 76 12.36 -2.57 -19.64
N ASP A 77 12.83 -2.24 -18.43
CA ASP A 77 13.00 -3.19 -17.32
C ASP A 77 12.12 -2.82 -16.11
N TYR A 78 10.94 -3.43 -16.05
CA TYR A 78 9.96 -3.22 -14.96
C TYR A 78 10.48 -3.59 -13.56
N LYS A 79 11.59 -4.34 -13.45
CA LYS A 79 12.22 -4.67 -12.15
C LYS A 79 13.20 -3.61 -11.66
N ALA A 80 13.64 -2.72 -12.54
CA ALA A 80 14.56 -1.62 -12.21
C ALA A 80 13.82 -0.34 -11.80
N LEU A 81 12.49 -0.32 -11.94
CA LEU A 81 11.66 0.80 -11.53
C LEU A 81 11.64 0.92 -9.99
N PRO A 82 11.76 2.13 -9.42
CA PRO A 82 11.52 2.33 -7.99
C PRO A 82 10.09 1.90 -7.67
N MET A 83 9.94 1.02 -6.68
CA MET A 83 8.64 0.54 -6.22
C MET A 83 7.81 1.74 -5.75
N ASP A 84 6.64 1.97 -6.36
CA ASP A 84 5.70 3.00 -5.92
C ASP A 84 5.42 2.79 -4.42
N PRO A 85 5.49 3.82 -3.55
CA PRO A 85 5.28 3.64 -2.13
C PRO A 85 3.90 3.02 -1.94
N VAL A 86 3.89 1.78 -1.47
CA VAL A 86 2.68 1.05 -1.13
C VAL A 86 1.86 1.95 -0.21
N ASN A 87 0.59 2.20 -0.55
CA ASN A 87 -0.31 2.95 0.30
C ASN A 87 -0.53 2.15 1.61
N CYS A 88 0.32 2.38 2.61
CA CYS A 88 0.32 1.66 3.88
C CYS A 88 -0.86 2.02 4.79
N PHE A 89 -1.67 3.01 4.42
CA PHE A 89 -2.73 3.58 5.27
C PHE A 89 -4.12 3.03 4.94
N GLU A 90 -4.30 2.45 3.76
CA GLU A 90 -5.53 1.78 3.37
C GLU A 90 -5.28 0.28 3.30
N LYS A 91 -5.30 -0.39 4.46
CA LYS A 91 -5.72 -1.79 4.43
C LYS A 91 -7.20 -1.76 4.12
N GLU A 92 -7.56 -1.76 2.83
CA GLU A 92 -8.91 -2.12 2.41
C GLU A 92 -9.27 -3.39 3.18
N GLN A 93 -10.25 -3.27 4.07
CA GLN A 93 -10.78 -4.42 4.79
C GLN A 93 -11.44 -5.27 3.71
N THR A 94 -10.72 -6.30 3.27
CA THR A 94 -11.17 -7.17 2.19
C THR A 94 -12.41 -7.89 2.70
N ASP A 95 -13.57 -7.52 2.17
CA ASP A 95 -14.84 -8.17 2.50
C ASP A 95 -14.84 -9.59 1.89
N TYR A 96 -14.60 -10.59 2.73
CA TYR A 96 -14.58 -12.00 2.36
C TYR A 96 -15.98 -12.64 2.39
N GLY A 97 -17.07 -11.89 2.58
CA GLY A 97 -18.42 -12.47 2.66
C GLY A 97 -18.79 -13.32 1.43
N LYS A 98 -18.44 -12.83 0.22
CA LYS A 98 -18.64 -13.58 -1.03
C LYS A 98 -17.83 -14.88 -1.09
N TYR A 99 -16.65 -14.90 -0.48
CA TYR A 99 -15.80 -16.09 -0.41
C TYR A 99 -16.46 -17.14 0.50
N ASP A 100 -16.92 -16.74 1.68
CA ASP A 100 -17.56 -17.65 2.63
C ASP A 100 -18.84 -18.27 2.05
N GLU A 101 -19.65 -17.47 1.35
CA GLU A 101 -20.84 -17.94 0.63
C GLU A 101 -20.49 -18.99 -0.45
N LEU A 102 -19.45 -18.73 -1.25
CA LEU A 102 -18.99 -19.65 -2.30
C LEU A 102 -18.44 -20.97 -1.72
N VAL A 103 -17.62 -20.90 -0.67
CA VAL A 103 -17.05 -22.09 -0.02
C VAL A 103 -18.16 -22.93 0.61
N ALA A 104 -19.14 -22.29 1.25
CA ALA A 104 -20.31 -22.97 1.81
C ALA A 104 -21.15 -23.66 0.72
N ALA A 105 -21.40 -22.98 -0.41
CA ALA A 105 -22.16 -23.53 -1.52
C ALA A 105 -21.46 -24.72 -2.20
N LEU A 106 -20.13 -24.66 -2.36
CA LEU A 106 -19.34 -25.70 -3.04
C LEU A 106 -19.10 -26.96 -2.18
N GLN A 107 -19.37 -26.89 -0.88
CA GLN A 107 -19.17 -27.98 0.09
C GLN A 107 -17.77 -28.61 -0.05
N LEU A 108 -16.73 -27.77 -0.01
CA LEU A 108 -15.36 -28.22 -0.19
C LEU A 108 -14.89 -29.07 0.98
N SER A 109 -14.15 -30.14 0.71
CA SER A 109 -13.48 -30.90 1.77
C SER A 109 -12.32 -30.09 2.36
N ALA A 110 -11.92 -30.39 3.59
CA ALA A 110 -10.81 -29.71 4.26
C ALA A 110 -9.51 -29.71 3.42
N LEU A 111 -9.25 -30.81 2.70
CA LEU A 111 -8.10 -30.93 1.81
C LEU A 111 -8.23 -30.04 0.56
N GLU A 112 -9.42 -29.90 -0.01
CA GLU A 112 -9.66 -29.03 -1.17
C GLU A 112 -9.54 -27.55 -0.80
N LEU A 113 -10.00 -27.19 0.38
CA LEU A 113 -9.87 -25.85 0.94
C LEU A 113 -8.39 -25.52 1.22
N ALA A 114 -7.64 -26.45 1.83
CA ALA A 114 -6.21 -26.29 2.05
C ALA A 114 -5.43 -26.11 0.73
N ILE A 115 -5.76 -26.91 -0.30
CA ILE A 115 -5.16 -26.76 -1.64
C ILE A 115 -5.44 -25.37 -2.21
N LEU A 116 -6.68 -24.86 -2.13
CA LEU A 116 -7.02 -23.52 -2.61
C LEU A 116 -6.25 -22.44 -1.87
N ASN A 117 -6.20 -22.50 -0.54
CA ASN A 117 -5.49 -21.51 0.27
C ASN A 117 -4.00 -21.44 -0.07
N CYS A 118 -3.33 -22.57 -0.30
CA CYS A 118 -1.95 -22.58 -0.76
C CYS A 118 -1.77 -21.84 -2.09
N TYR A 119 -2.67 -22.05 -3.05
CA TYR A 119 -2.62 -21.35 -4.33
C TYR A 119 -2.97 -19.86 -4.22
N MET A 120 -3.93 -19.49 -3.37
CA MET A 120 -4.28 -18.08 -3.11
C MET A 120 -3.12 -17.33 -2.43
N ASN A 121 -2.30 -18.03 -1.63
CA ASN A 121 -1.06 -17.50 -1.06
C ASN A 121 0.11 -17.45 -2.06
N GLY A 122 -0.12 -17.77 -3.34
CA GLY A 122 0.89 -17.66 -4.40
C GLY A 122 1.85 -18.84 -4.53
N MET A 123 1.61 -19.95 -3.82
CA MET A 123 2.48 -21.12 -3.86
C MET A 123 2.45 -21.82 -5.23
N ARG A 124 3.62 -22.26 -5.68
CA ARG A 124 3.80 -23.09 -6.89
C ARG A 124 3.44 -24.53 -6.59
N GLN A 125 3.03 -25.29 -7.61
CA GLN A 125 2.55 -26.67 -7.43
C GLN A 125 3.52 -27.60 -6.66
N ALA A 126 4.84 -27.42 -6.84
CA ALA A 126 5.83 -28.20 -6.09
C ALA A 126 5.84 -27.86 -4.58
N GLU A 127 5.64 -26.59 -4.24
CA GLU A 127 5.55 -26.09 -2.86
C GLU A 127 4.25 -26.59 -2.21
N VAL A 128 3.14 -26.59 -2.95
CA VAL A 128 1.87 -27.17 -2.46
C VAL A 128 2.00 -28.67 -2.16
N CYS A 129 2.71 -29.42 -3.01
CA CYS A 129 2.98 -30.84 -2.75
C CYS A 129 3.79 -31.03 -1.46
N ALA A 130 4.79 -30.18 -1.22
CA ALA A 130 5.64 -30.24 -0.04
C ALA A 130 4.88 -29.85 1.23
N GLU A 131 4.10 -28.77 1.17
CA GLU A 131 3.33 -28.23 2.30
C GLU A 131 2.21 -29.20 2.74
N LEU A 132 1.45 -29.73 1.78
CA LEU A 132 0.30 -30.58 2.08
C LEU A 132 0.63 -32.08 2.08
N GLY A 133 1.86 -32.46 1.76
CA GLY A 133 2.29 -33.87 1.69
C GLY A 133 1.55 -34.69 0.62
N ILE A 134 1.07 -34.06 -0.45
CA ILE A 134 0.25 -34.69 -1.49
C ILE A 134 0.96 -34.74 -2.85
N GLY A 135 0.59 -35.75 -3.66
CA GLY A 135 1.09 -35.87 -5.03
C GLY A 135 0.43 -34.91 -6.02
N ARG A 136 1.14 -34.59 -7.11
CA ARG A 136 0.65 -33.71 -8.19
C ARG A 136 -0.67 -34.19 -8.80
N GLY A 137 -0.84 -35.51 -8.95
CA GLY A 137 -2.07 -36.11 -9.47
C GLY A 137 -3.29 -35.82 -8.58
N THR A 138 -3.12 -35.91 -7.27
CA THR A 138 -4.16 -35.60 -6.29
C THR A 138 -4.57 -34.14 -6.39
N ILE A 139 -3.62 -33.21 -6.52
CA ILE A 139 -3.89 -31.78 -6.70
C ILE A 139 -4.75 -31.55 -7.95
N ASN A 140 -4.35 -32.13 -9.09
CA ASN A 140 -5.05 -31.94 -10.37
C ASN A 140 -6.48 -32.51 -10.32
N HIS A 141 -6.64 -33.70 -9.75
CA HIS A 141 -7.95 -34.33 -9.56
C HIS A 141 -8.87 -33.47 -8.68
N ARG A 142 -8.35 -32.98 -7.55
CA ARG A 142 -9.13 -32.13 -6.62
C ARG A 142 -9.50 -30.79 -7.25
N LYS A 143 -8.58 -30.13 -7.97
CA LYS A 143 -8.88 -28.92 -8.74
C LYS A 143 -9.91 -29.16 -9.85
N ALA A 144 -9.93 -30.34 -10.47
CA ALA A 144 -10.97 -30.69 -11.44
C ALA A 144 -12.34 -30.86 -10.76
N SER A 145 -12.39 -31.54 -9.60
CA SER A 145 -13.63 -31.70 -8.82
C SER A 145 -14.22 -30.36 -8.36
N ILE A 146 -13.38 -29.42 -7.90
CA ILE A 146 -13.81 -28.07 -7.51
C ILE A 146 -14.44 -27.34 -8.72
N ARG A 147 -13.76 -27.36 -9.88
CA ARG A 147 -14.26 -26.75 -11.12
C ARG A 147 -15.59 -27.36 -11.57
N GLN A 148 -15.72 -28.68 -11.50
CA GLN A 148 -16.96 -29.36 -11.87
C GLN A 148 -18.13 -28.93 -10.99
N ARG A 149 -17.93 -28.86 -9.67
CA ARG A 149 -18.97 -28.38 -8.74
C ARG A 149 -19.33 -26.91 -8.98
N TYR A 150 -18.33 -26.08 -9.25
CA TYR A 150 -18.55 -24.68 -9.59
C TYR A 150 -19.39 -24.52 -10.86
N TYR A 151 -19.03 -25.21 -11.94
CA TYR A 151 -19.80 -25.17 -13.19
C TYR A 151 -21.20 -25.77 -13.03
N SER A 152 -21.38 -26.77 -12.17
CA SER A 152 -22.72 -27.31 -11.90
C SER A 152 -23.64 -26.33 -11.17
N LEU A 153 -23.09 -25.39 -10.39
CA LEU A 153 -23.87 -24.42 -9.61
C LEU A 153 -24.05 -23.09 -10.35
N TYR A 154 -23.03 -22.64 -11.08
CA TYR A 154 -22.94 -21.30 -11.66
C TYR A 154 -22.61 -21.28 -13.16
N GLY A 155 -22.48 -22.43 -13.80
CA GLY A 155 -22.31 -22.49 -15.25
C GLY A 155 -23.64 -22.18 -15.92
N GLU A 156 -23.76 -21.01 -16.53
CA GLU A 156 -24.84 -20.73 -17.48
C GLU A 156 -24.64 -21.60 -18.73
N PHE A 157 -25.76 -22.15 -19.24
CA PHE A 157 -25.79 -22.89 -20.51
C PHE A 157 -25.72 -21.96 -21.71
#